data_AF-A0A2W5RZ35-F1
#
_entry.id   AF-A0A2W5RZ35-F1
#
_cell.length_a   1.000
_cell.length_b   1.000
_cell.length_c   1.000
_cell.angle_alpha   90.00
_cell.angle_beta   90.00
_cell.angle_gamma   90.00
#
_symmetry.space_group_name_H-M   'P 1'
#
loop_
_entity.id
_entity.type
_entity.pdbx_description
1 polymer ?
#
loop_
_entity_poly.entity_id
_entity_poly.type
_entity_poly.pdbx_seq_one_letter_code
_entity_poly.pdbx_strand_id
1 'polypeptide(L)'
;MDSNAASWTIYTASKHFGLHHKRLRAILAAAGRLPVGHGALSANRVVIQGADVEGFLSGVAEMMSLAKAREYLNIPRPHDRLLLEAGYLVPFIVGGTETLKDHGLRKSDLDLFLARLKAKATAPTSSSLQSIPAAAKRADCSALEVIDLLLNGDLSDVAIDPINRGYLSILVNPGEISPLVRLPDEGLLSLRNVEEIARWSTKVVKALVDQRLLPYQVVRNPVKRSPQRVVNPVDLADFRNRYVALFTLAEELSIHFQDLKRQLDDYGVRPAVGFEAVPATFYLRDSLAAFTPARA
;
A
#
# COMPACT_ATOMS: atom_id res chain seq x y z
N MET A 1 27.32 15.19 -48.55
CA MET A 1 28.17 15.59 -47.41
C MET A 1 28.09 14.46 -46.41
N ASP A 2 29.02 13.52 -46.53
CA ASP A 2 29.05 12.29 -45.75
C ASP A 2 29.44 12.60 -44.31
N SER A 3 28.49 12.45 -43.38
CA SER A 3 28.83 12.42 -41.97
C SER A 3 29.65 11.16 -41.72
N ASN A 4 30.94 11.34 -41.49
CA ASN A 4 31.86 10.27 -41.10
C ASN A 4 31.44 9.75 -39.71
N ALA A 5 30.47 8.83 -39.68
CA ALA A 5 30.01 8.20 -38.46
C ALA A 5 31.18 7.38 -37.92
N ALA A 6 31.72 7.77 -36.75
CA ALA A 6 32.79 7.05 -36.09
C ALA A 6 32.38 5.58 -35.92
N SER A 7 33.04 4.67 -36.66
CA SER A 7 32.74 3.24 -36.58
C SER A 7 33.34 2.67 -35.31
N TRP A 8 32.48 2.38 -34.33
CA TRP A 8 32.90 1.80 -33.06
C TRP A 8 32.98 0.28 -33.16
N THR A 9 34.10 -0.29 -32.68
CA THR A 9 34.22 -1.73 -32.41
C THR A 9 34.08 -1.96 -30.90
N ILE A 10 33.78 -3.20 -30.49
CA ILE A 10 33.74 -3.53 -29.04
C ILE A 10 35.06 -3.15 -28.35
N TYR A 11 36.19 -3.33 -29.01
CA TYR A 11 37.50 -3.00 -28.43
C TYR A 11 37.76 -1.49 -28.32
N THR A 12 37.49 -0.73 -29.38
CA THR A 12 37.69 0.73 -29.34
C THR A 12 36.75 1.38 -28.33
N ALA A 13 35.49 0.94 -28.27
CA ALA A 13 34.54 1.36 -27.25
C ALA A 13 34.97 0.96 -25.82
N SER A 14 35.41 -0.29 -25.64
CA SER A 14 35.90 -0.79 -24.34
C SER A 14 37.05 0.06 -23.80
N LYS A 15 38.01 0.42 -24.65
CA LYS A 15 39.13 1.29 -24.24
C LYS A 15 38.70 2.73 -23.98
N HIS A 16 37.88 3.31 -24.85
CA HIS A 16 37.47 4.70 -24.73
C HIS A 16 36.62 4.95 -23.48
N PHE A 17 35.66 4.07 -23.19
CA PHE A 17 34.74 4.21 -22.06
C PHE A 17 35.20 3.47 -20.78
N GLY A 18 36.39 2.86 -20.79
CA GLY A 18 36.92 2.13 -19.63
C GLY A 18 36.09 0.89 -19.24
N LEU A 19 35.38 0.29 -20.19
CA LEU A 19 34.46 -0.82 -19.96
C LEU A 19 35.14 -2.17 -20.23
N HIS A 20 34.84 -3.19 -19.43
CA HIS A 20 35.36 -4.54 -19.70
C HIS A 20 34.72 -5.14 -20.97
N HIS A 21 35.54 -5.47 -21.98
CA HIS A 21 35.08 -5.90 -23.31
C HIS A 21 34.10 -7.10 -23.30
N LYS A 22 34.25 -8.10 -22.42
CA LYS A 22 33.28 -9.21 -22.30
C LYS A 22 31.92 -8.75 -21.80
N ARG A 23 31.89 -7.83 -20.84
CA ARG A 23 30.66 -7.29 -20.25
C ARG A 23 29.96 -6.36 -21.26
N LEU A 24 30.74 -5.49 -21.91
CA LEU A 24 30.23 -4.63 -22.98
C LEU A 24 29.61 -5.46 -24.12
N ARG A 25 30.25 -6.57 -24.52
CA ARG A 25 29.68 -7.50 -25.50
C ARG A 25 28.32 -8.06 -25.06
N ALA A 26 28.19 -8.52 -23.82
CA ALA A 26 26.93 -9.06 -23.31
C ALA A 26 25.82 -8.01 -23.30
N ILE A 27 26.14 -6.77 -22.89
CA ILE A 27 25.19 -5.64 -22.89
C ILE A 27 24.74 -5.29 -24.31
N LEU A 28 25.67 -5.17 -25.26
CA LEU A 28 25.36 -4.86 -26.65
C LEU A 28 24.53 -5.97 -27.31
N ALA A 29 24.82 -7.24 -26.98
CA ALA A 29 24.03 -8.38 -27.45
C ALA A 29 22.59 -8.34 -26.90
N ALA A 30 22.43 -8.11 -25.58
CA ALA A 30 21.13 -8.00 -24.95
C ALA A 30 20.30 -6.81 -25.48
N ALA A 31 20.97 -5.73 -25.88
CA ALA A 31 20.36 -4.56 -26.51
C ALA A 31 20.08 -4.73 -28.02
N GLY A 32 20.40 -5.89 -28.62
CA GLY A 32 20.20 -6.14 -30.05
C GLY A 32 21.10 -5.31 -30.98
N ARG A 33 22.23 -4.79 -30.48
CA ARG A 33 23.13 -3.86 -31.20
C ARG A 33 24.34 -4.54 -31.85
N LEU A 34 24.40 -5.87 -31.80
CA LEU A 34 25.46 -6.65 -32.41
C LEU A 34 24.93 -7.47 -33.60
N PRO A 35 25.74 -7.67 -34.65
CA PRO A 35 25.36 -8.51 -35.78
C PRO A 35 25.24 -9.98 -35.37
N VAL A 36 24.41 -10.75 -36.09
CA VAL A 36 24.31 -12.22 -35.90
C VAL A 36 25.69 -12.86 -36.06
N GLY A 37 26.01 -13.84 -35.22
CA GLY A 37 27.31 -14.52 -35.26
C GLY A 37 28.47 -13.74 -34.63
N HIS A 38 28.22 -12.60 -33.97
CA HIS A 38 29.26 -11.82 -33.28
C HIS A 38 30.07 -12.62 -32.25
N GLY A 39 29.51 -13.72 -31.71
CA GLY A 39 30.16 -14.60 -30.75
C GLY A 39 31.48 -15.20 -31.24
N ALA A 40 31.57 -15.54 -32.52
CA ALA A 40 32.77 -16.14 -33.13
C ALA A 40 33.86 -15.10 -33.49
N LEU A 41 33.54 -13.81 -33.46
CA LEU A 41 34.44 -12.73 -33.85
C LEU A 41 35.18 -12.14 -32.64
N SER A 42 36.43 -11.73 -32.83
CA SER A 42 37.21 -11.00 -31.83
C SER A 42 36.64 -9.60 -31.59
N ALA A 43 36.91 -8.99 -30.43
CA ALA A 43 36.36 -7.67 -30.06
C ALA A 43 36.71 -6.54 -31.04
N ASN A 44 37.84 -6.65 -31.74
CA ASN A 44 38.29 -5.66 -32.73
C ASN A 44 37.55 -5.78 -34.07
N ARG A 45 36.85 -6.89 -34.32
CA ARG A 45 36.16 -7.17 -35.59
C ARG A 45 34.64 -7.02 -35.50
N VAL A 46 34.10 -6.86 -34.29
CA VAL A 46 32.66 -6.67 -34.09
C VAL A 46 32.36 -5.17 -34.07
N VAL A 47 31.75 -4.69 -35.15
CA VAL A 47 31.26 -3.32 -35.30
C VAL A 47 29.91 -3.18 -34.59
N ILE A 48 29.77 -2.11 -33.80
CA ILE A 48 28.53 -1.78 -33.09
C ILE A 48 27.60 -1.04 -34.05
N GLN A 49 26.36 -1.51 -34.16
CA GLN A 49 25.36 -0.92 -35.07
C GLN A 49 24.54 0.18 -34.36
N GLY A 50 24.16 1.22 -35.10
CA GLY A 50 23.25 2.29 -34.66
C GLY A 50 23.79 3.70 -34.88
N ALA A 51 22.89 4.67 -35.07
CA ALA A 51 23.26 6.09 -35.22
C ALA A 51 23.59 6.77 -33.87
N ASP A 52 23.09 6.21 -32.76
CA ASP A 52 23.19 6.73 -31.39
C ASP A 52 24.23 5.99 -30.53
N VAL A 53 25.19 5.29 -31.17
CA VAL A 53 26.11 4.37 -30.49
C VAL A 53 26.91 5.06 -29.38
N GLU A 54 27.41 6.27 -29.61
CA GLU A 54 28.19 6.99 -28.61
C GLU A 54 27.34 7.35 -27.38
N GLY A 55 26.11 7.83 -27.58
CA GLY A 55 25.17 8.11 -26.49
C GLY A 55 24.79 6.85 -25.71
N PHE A 56 24.56 5.73 -26.40
CA PHE A 56 24.32 4.44 -25.76
C PHE A 56 25.53 4.00 -24.91
N LEU A 57 26.74 4.09 -25.44
CA LEU A 57 27.98 3.69 -24.75
C LEU A 57 28.28 4.57 -23.55
N SER A 58 28.05 5.88 -23.64
CA SER A 58 28.10 6.80 -22.49
C SER A 58 27.12 6.37 -21.41
N GLY A 59 25.87 6.05 -21.78
CA GLY A 59 24.89 5.50 -20.84
C GLY A 59 25.33 4.18 -20.20
N VAL A 60 25.99 3.29 -20.96
CA VAL A 60 26.57 2.05 -20.43
C VAL A 60 27.68 2.32 -19.41
N ALA A 61 28.51 3.33 -19.64
CA ALA A 61 29.60 3.72 -18.74
C ALA A 61 29.07 4.25 -17.39
N GLU A 62 27.90 4.90 -17.39
CA GLU A 62 27.24 5.40 -16.18
C GLU A 62 26.44 4.34 -15.42
N MET A 63 26.34 3.11 -15.93
CA MET A 63 25.51 2.10 -15.31
C MET A 63 26.07 1.58 -14.00
N MET A 64 25.15 1.35 -13.06
CA MET A 64 25.42 0.67 -11.80
C MET A 64 24.37 -0.41 -11.52
N SER A 65 24.73 -1.38 -10.68
CA SER A 65 23.78 -2.41 -10.23
C SER A 65 22.75 -1.83 -9.26
N LEU A 66 21.64 -2.54 -9.04
CA LEU A 66 20.63 -2.15 -8.05
C LEU A 66 21.23 -1.93 -6.65
N ALA A 67 22.20 -2.75 -6.23
CA ALA A 67 22.88 -2.61 -4.95
C ALA A 67 23.64 -1.28 -4.85
N LYS A 68 24.35 -0.88 -5.91
CA LYS A 68 25.05 0.42 -5.99
C LYS A 68 24.07 1.58 -6.12
N ALA A 69 23.00 1.43 -6.90
CA ALA A 69 21.95 2.45 -7.03
C ALA A 69 21.28 2.75 -5.69
N ARG A 70 21.02 1.71 -4.88
CA ARG A 70 20.51 1.84 -3.51
C ARG A 70 21.46 2.66 -2.63
N GLU A 71 22.76 2.39 -2.67
CA GLU A 71 23.77 3.12 -1.90
C GLU A 71 23.90 4.57 -2.37
N TYR A 72 23.85 4.76 -3.69
CA TYR A 72 23.90 6.07 -4.34
C TYR A 72 22.72 6.95 -3.94
N LEU A 73 21.50 6.41 -4.08
CA LEU A 73 20.26 7.09 -3.72
C LEU A 73 19.98 7.08 -2.21
N ASN A 74 20.80 6.42 -1.39
CA ASN A 74 20.59 6.27 0.05
C ASN A 74 19.20 5.71 0.39
N ILE A 75 18.79 4.63 -0.28
CA ILE A 75 17.49 3.98 -0.10
C ILE A 75 17.61 2.81 0.90
N PRO A 76 16.72 2.69 1.92
CA PRO A 76 16.68 1.52 2.79
C PRO A 76 16.27 0.24 2.04
N ARG A 77 16.83 -0.93 2.38
CA ARG A 77 16.22 -2.22 1.97
C ARG A 77 14.98 -2.43 2.85
N PRO A 78 13.76 -2.60 2.32
CA PRO A 78 13.42 -3.18 1.01
C PRO A 78 12.94 -2.19 -0.08
N HIS A 79 13.06 -0.88 0.13
CA HIS A 79 12.46 0.12 -0.78
C HIS A 79 13.11 0.10 -2.16
N ASP A 80 14.38 -0.26 -2.28
CA ASP A 80 15.07 -0.41 -3.56
C ASP A 80 14.36 -1.37 -4.52
N ARG A 81 13.90 -2.52 -4.00
CA ARG A 81 13.10 -3.48 -4.78
C ARG A 81 11.70 -2.97 -5.08
N LEU A 82 11.03 -2.39 -4.09
CA LEU A 82 9.68 -1.83 -4.27
C LEU A 82 9.66 -0.74 -5.36
N LEU A 83 10.69 0.12 -5.40
CA LEU A 83 10.80 1.18 -6.40
C LEU A 83 11.12 0.64 -7.80
N LEU A 84 11.90 -0.44 -7.88
CA LEU A 84 12.16 -1.13 -9.14
C LEU A 84 10.89 -1.81 -9.67
N GLU A 85 10.19 -2.56 -8.83
CA GLU A 85 8.95 -3.28 -9.18
C GLU A 85 7.81 -2.33 -9.55
N ALA A 86 7.70 -1.18 -8.87
CA ALA A 86 6.74 -0.14 -9.18
C ALA A 86 7.11 0.71 -10.41
N GLY A 87 8.28 0.48 -11.03
CA GLY A 87 8.72 1.18 -12.24
C GLY A 87 9.30 2.59 -12.01
N TYR A 88 9.58 2.97 -10.76
CA TYR A 88 10.26 4.25 -10.46
C TYR A 88 11.75 4.19 -10.79
N LEU A 89 12.39 3.04 -10.56
CA LEU A 89 13.78 2.79 -10.96
C LEU A 89 13.78 1.96 -12.23
N VAL A 90 13.67 2.60 -13.39
CA VAL A 90 13.63 1.91 -14.69
C VAL A 90 15.03 1.43 -15.08
N PRO A 91 15.26 0.11 -15.25
CA PRO A 91 16.53 -0.39 -15.75
C PRO A 91 16.77 0.09 -17.18
N PHE A 92 17.91 0.73 -17.41
CA PHE A 92 18.38 0.98 -18.77
C PHE A 92 18.70 -0.33 -19.49
N ILE A 93 19.26 -1.31 -18.75
CA ILE A 93 19.46 -2.68 -19.24
C ILE A 93 18.80 -3.65 -18.27
N VAL A 94 17.91 -4.48 -18.80
CA VAL A 94 17.19 -5.50 -18.03
C VAL A 94 18.12 -6.69 -17.78
N GLY A 95 18.34 -7.00 -16.50
CA GLY A 95 19.08 -8.18 -16.05
C GLY A 95 18.16 -9.39 -15.87
N GLY A 96 18.59 -10.38 -15.09
CA GLY A 96 17.85 -11.63 -14.89
C GLY A 96 17.91 -12.58 -16.09
N THR A 97 18.85 -12.38 -17.01
CA THR A 97 19.08 -13.24 -18.17
C THR A 97 20.33 -14.11 -17.96
N GLU A 98 20.50 -15.16 -18.77
CA GLU A 98 21.72 -15.98 -18.75
C GLU A 98 22.99 -15.14 -19.00
N THR A 99 22.88 -14.10 -19.82
CA THR A 99 23.98 -13.21 -20.20
C THR A 99 24.21 -12.06 -19.21
N LEU A 100 23.16 -11.58 -18.54
CA LEU A 100 23.22 -10.44 -17.62
C LEU A 100 22.42 -10.75 -16.36
N LYS A 101 23.14 -11.02 -15.26
CA LYS A 101 22.53 -11.35 -13.97
C LYS A 101 21.79 -10.17 -13.34
N ASP A 102 22.43 -9.00 -13.31
CA ASP A 102 21.90 -7.81 -12.62
C ASP A 102 21.34 -6.76 -13.61
N HIS A 103 20.32 -6.02 -13.17
CA HIS A 103 19.85 -4.82 -13.87
C HIS A 103 20.94 -3.74 -13.90
N GLY A 104 21.01 -3.02 -15.01
CA GLY A 104 21.84 -1.83 -15.17
C GLY A 104 21.00 -0.55 -15.09
N LEU A 105 21.23 0.26 -14.06
CA LEU A 105 20.58 1.56 -13.85
C LEU A 105 21.58 2.66 -14.17
N ARG A 106 21.21 3.63 -15.01
CA ARG A 106 22.09 4.77 -15.31
C ARG A 106 22.06 5.78 -14.18
N LYS A 107 23.22 6.33 -13.83
CA LYS A 107 23.32 7.41 -12.85
C LYS A 107 22.40 8.60 -13.20
N SER A 108 22.39 9.02 -14.46
CA SER A 108 21.56 10.11 -14.96
C SER A 108 20.05 9.90 -14.72
N ASP A 109 19.54 8.68 -14.91
CA ASP A 109 18.14 8.35 -14.63
C ASP A 109 17.83 8.40 -13.13
N LEU A 110 18.76 7.95 -12.28
CA LEU A 110 18.63 8.03 -10.82
C LEU A 110 18.65 9.48 -10.32
N ASP A 111 19.50 10.32 -10.91
CA ASP A 111 19.57 11.75 -10.61
C ASP A 111 18.27 12.46 -11.01
N LEU A 112 17.72 12.13 -12.18
CA LEU A 112 16.43 12.66 -12.64
C LEU A 112 15.29 12.24 -11.71
N PHE A 113 15.25 10.97 -11.28
CA PHE A 113 14.27 10.50 -10.30
C PHE A 113 14.37 11.31 -8.99
N LEU A 114 15.57 11.48 -8.45
CA LEU A 114 15.78 12.24 -7.23
C LEU A 114 15.41 13.73 -7.40
N ALA A 115 15.72 14.32 -8.55
CA ALA A 115 15.37 15.70 -8.87
C ALA A 115 13.84 15.88 -8.91
N ARG A 116 13.10 14.93 -9.50
CA ARG A 116 11.64 14.95 -9.51
C ARG A 116 11.04 14.90 -8.11
N LEU A 117 11.57 14.04 -7.23
CA LEU A 117 11.12 13.98 -5.84
C LEU A 117 11.39 15.29 -5.07
N LYS A 118 12.47 16.00 -5.44
CA LYS A 118 12.88 17.26 -4.81
C LYS A 118 12.24 18.50 -5.45
N ALA A 119 11.45 18.36 -6.51
CA ALA A 119 11.02 19.49 -7.33
C ALA A 119 10.25 20.56 -6.55
N LYS A 120 9.47 20.17 -5.54
CA LYS A 120 8.73 21.07 -4.65
C LYS A 120 9.38 21.29 -3.27
N ALA A 121 10.57 20.73 -3.06
CA ALA A 121 11.18 20.74 -1.73
C ALA A 121 11.76 22.13 -1.40
N THR A 122 11.45 22.62 -0.20
CA THR A 122 11.92 23.90 0.33
C THR A 122 12.87 23.70 1.51
N ALA A 123 13.35 24.79 2.10
CA ALA A 123 14.08 24.70 3.37
C ALA A 123 13.13 24.21 4.48
N PRO A 124 13.58 23.37 5.41
CA PRO A 124 12.71 22.84 6.46
C PRO A 124 12.16 23.98 7.32
N THR A 125 10.83 24.15 7.27
CA THR A 125 10.09 25.20 7.98
C THR A 125 9.51 24.71 9.30
N SER A 126 9.34 23.39 9.48
CA SER A 126 8.70 22.80 10.67
C SER A 126 9.43 21.55 11.18
N SER A 127 9.34 21.32 12.50
CA SER A 127 9.89 20.13 13.17
C SER A 127 9.04 18.86 12.99
N SER A 128 7.85 18.97 12.39
CA SER A 128 6.95 17.84 12.15
C SER A 128 7.29 16.99 10.93
N LEU A 129 8.15 17.51 10.05
CA LEU A 129 8.56 16.84 8.81
C LEU A 129 9.41 15.61 9.09
N GLN A 130 9.19 14.56 8.29
CA GLN A 130 9.83 13.27 8.45
C GLN A 130 10.23 12.68 7.12
N SER A 131 11.23 11.80 7.15
CA SER A 131 11.62 11.04 5.96
C SER A 131 10.44 10.24 5.41
N ILE A 132 10.45 9.99 4.11
CA ILE A 132 9.40 9.23 3.41
C ILE A 132 8.98 7.95 4.17
N PRO A 133 9.90 7.06 4.63
CA PRO A 133 9.49 5.85 5.34
C PRO A 133 8.82 6.13 6.69
N ALA A 134 9.30 7.14 7.43
CA ALA A 134 8.76 7.50 8.74
C ALA A 134 7.37 8.14 8.60
N ALA A 135 7.19 9.00 7.59
CA ALA A 135 5.92 9.62 7.29
C ALA A 135 4.88 8.60 6.80
N ALA A 136 5.27 7.68 5.92
CA ALA A 136 4.42 6.60 5.46
C ALA A 136 3.88 5.76 6.64
N LYS A 137 4.77 5.37 7.55
CA LYS A 137 4.39 4.64 8.78
C LYS A 137 3.45 5.45 9.67
N ARG A 138 3.66 6.76 9.80
CA ARG A 138 2.83 7.64 10.63
C ARG A 138 1.43 7.85 10.04
N ALA A 139 1.33 7.85 8.71
CA ALA A 139 0.08 8.06 7.97
C ALA A 139 -0.62 6.74 7.56
N ASP A 140 -0.22 5.60 8.15
CA ASP A 140 -0.75 4.27 7.83
C ASP A 140 -0.75 3.95 6.31
N CYS A 141 0.28 4.38 5.59
CA CYS A 141 0.43 4.16 4.15
C CYS A 141 1.78 3.59 3.75
N SER A 142 1.88 3.22 2.47
CA SER A 142 3.12 2.73 1.88
C SER A 142 4.02 3.89 1.46
N ALA A 143 5.32 3.65 1.42
CA ALA A 143 6.27 4.63 0.91
C ALA A 143 6.05 4.94 -0.58
N LEU A 144 5.51 3.99 -1.35
CA LEU A 144 5.16 4.20 -2.75
C LEU A 144 4.04 5.23 -2.90
N GLU A 145 2.99 5.15 -2.07
CA GLU A 145 1.91 6.16 -2.08
C GLU A 145 2.43 7.57 -1.75
N VAL A 146 3.38 7.69 -0.82
CA VAL A 146 4.02 8.99 -0.53
C VAL A 146 4.82 9.49 -1.74
N ILE A 147 5.47 8.59 -2.47
CA ILE A 147 6.21 8.94 -3.70
C ILE A 147 5.27 9.35 -4.82
N ASP A 148 4.14 8.66 -4.99
CA ASP A 148 3.09 9.06 -5.92
C ASP A 148 2.63 10.50 -5.63
N LEU A 149 2.30 10.80 -4.38
CA LEU A 149 1.89 12.15 -3.96
C LEU A 149 2.98 13.20 -4.22
N LEU A 150 4.26 12.86 -4.00
CA LEU A 150 5.38 13.75 -4.32
C LEU A 150 5.51 14.00 -5.83
N LEU A 151 5.43 12.95 -6.64
CA LEU A 151 5.64 13.02 -8.09
C LEU A 151 4.46 13.68 -8.81
N ASN A 152 3.23 13.53 -8.29
CA ASN A 152 2.04 14.24 -8.74
C ASN A 152 2.01 15.69 -8.25
N GLY A 153 2.78 15.99 -7.21
CA GLY A 153 2.84 17.31 -6.61
C GLY A 153 1.64 17.60 -5.70
N ASP A 154 1.02 16.58 -5.13
CA ASP A 154 -0.12 16.70 -4.21
C ASP A 154 0.31 17.18 -2.82
N LEU A 155 1.61 17.11 -2.51
CA LEU A 155 2.20 17.61 -1.26
C LEU A 155 2.73 19.04 -1.41
N SER A 156 2.40 19.87 -0.45
CA SER A 156 2.85 21.27 -0.33
C SER A 156 3.95 21.43 0.72
N ASP A 157 3.96 20.61 1.77
CA ASP A 157 4.91 20.70 2.88
C ASP A 157 6.04 19.67 2.71
N VAL A 158 6.93 19.97 1.75
CA VAL A 158 8.10 19.15 1.40
C VAL A 158 9.37 19.93 1.65
N ALA A 159 10.35 19.31 2.32
CA ALA A 159 11.64 19.92 2.60
C ALA A 159 12.82 18.97 2.36
N ILE A 160 14.04 19.54 2.35
CA ILE A 160 15.28 18.80 2.30
C ILE A 160 15.99 18.85 3.66
N ASP A 161 16.27 17.68 4.22
CA ASP A 161 17.15 17.53 5.38
C ASP A 161 18.60 17.85 4.98
N PRO A 162 19.26 18.83 5.62
CA PRO A 162 20.66 19.16 5.32
C PRO A 162 21.67 18.09 5.77
N ILE A 163 21.28 17.20 6.69
CA ILE A 163 22.17 16.18 7.28
C ILE A 163 22.16 14.91 6.42
N ASN A 164 21.00 14.52 5.92
CA ASN A 164 20.84 13.32 5.12
C ASN A 164 21.02 13.60 3.62
N ARG A 165 21.25 12.54 2.84
CA ARG A 165 21.36 12.62 1.38
C ARG A 165 20.36 11.71 0.68
N GLY A 166 20.15 11.97 -0.61
CA GLY A 166 19.37 11.10 -1.49
C GLY A 166 17.90 11.00 -1.08
N TYR A 167 17.34 9.80 -1.18
CA TYR A 167 15.96 9.46 -0.87
C TYR A 167 15.57 9.80 0.57
N LEU A 168 16.45 9.52 1.54
CA LEU A 168 16.18 9.79 2.96
C LEU A 168 16.28 11.27 3.33
N SER A 169 16.84 12.12 2.48
CA SER A 169 16.89 13.56 2.74
C SER A 169 15.56 14.26 2.47
N ILE A 170 14.60 13.61 1.83
CA ILE A 170 13.30 14.20 1.51
C ILE A 170 12.41 14.07 2.73
N LEU A 171 12.00 15.21 3.26
CA LEU A 171 11.12 15.31 4.40
C LEU A 171 9.72 15.75 3.95
N VAL A 172 8.70 15.10 4.50
CA VAL A 172 7.28 15.35 4.18
C VAL A 172 6.45 15.38 5.46
N ASN A 173 5.29 16.03 5.41
CA ASN A 173 4.37 16.15 6.54
C ASN A 173 3.36 14.99 6.60
N PRO A 174 3.38 14.13 7.63
CA PRO A 174 2.42 13.03 7.75
C PRO A 174 0.96 13.51 7.94
N GLY A 175 0.77 14.71 8.50
CA GLY A 175 -0.55 15.29 8.69
C GLY A 175 -1.23 15.68 7.37
N GLU A 176 -0.44 16.08 6.37
CA GLU A 176 -0.91 16.35 5.00
C GLU A 176 -1.19 15.05 4.24
N ILE A 177 -0.34 14.02 4.43
CA ILE A 177 -0.48 12.72 3.74
C ILE A 177 -1.72 11.96 4.23
N SER A 178 -1.95 11.91 5.54
CA SER A 178 -3.01 11.10 6.15
C SER A 178 -4.40 11.26 5.53
N PRO A 179 -4.93 12.46 5.25
CA PRO A 179 -6.22 12.62 4.57
C PRO A 179 -6.20 12.20 3.09
N LEU A 180 -5.08 12.39 2.37
CA LEU A 180 -4.95 12.07 0.95
C LEU A 180 -4.92 10.56 0.69
N VAL A 181 -4.48 9.78 1.67
CA VAL A 181 -4.37 8.32 1.58
C VAL A 181 -5.54 7.59 2.24
N ARG A 182 -6.59 8.28 2.70
CA ARG A 182 -7.74 7.56 3.29
C ARG A 182 -8.43 6.70 2.24
N LEU A 183 -8.77 5.47 2.62
CA LEU A 183 -9.62 4.64 1.77
C LEU A 183 -11.06 5.18 1.84
N PRO A 184 -11.90 4.89 0.83
CA PRO A 184 -13.32 5.21 0.89
C PRO A 184 -13.98 4.62 2.13
N ASP A 185 -14.87 5.38 2.76
CA ASP A 185 -15.74 4.89 3.82
C ASP A 185 -17.09 4.51 3.20
N GLU A 186 -17.38 3.21 3.18
CA GLU A 186 -18.62 2.65 2.62
C GLU A 186 -19.82 2.76 3.59
N GLY A 187 -19.67 3.45 4.72
CA GLY A 187 -20.73 3.60 5.73
C GLY A 187 -21.01 2.32 6.51
N LEU A 188 -20.05 1.37 6.51
CA LEU A 188 -20.14 0.12 7.26
C LEU A 188 -19.89 0.36 8.75
N LEU A 189 -20.59 -0.38 9.61
CA LEU A 189 -20.49 -0.21 11.05
C LEU A 189 -19.35 -1.04 11.61
N SER A 190 -18.44 -0.41 12.34
CA SER A 190 -17.52 -1.18 13.20
C SER A 190 -18.30 -1.91 14.29
N LEU A 191 -17.72 -2.98 14.86
CA LEU A 191 -18.33 -3.65 16.01
C LEU A 191 -18.60 -2.70 17.18
N ARG A 192 -17.75 -1.68 17.37
CA ARG A 192 -17.99 -0.63 18.37
C ARG A 192 -19.21 0.23 18.03
N ASN A 193 -19.39 0.61 16.76
CA ASN A 193 -20.60 1.31 16.34
C ASN A 193 -21.85 0.44 16.56
N VAL A 194 -21.76 -0.88 16.32
CA VAL A 194 -22.85 -1.81 16.61
C VAL A 194 -23.17 -1.85 18.10
N GLU A 195 -22.16 -1.91 18.97
CA GLU A 195 -22.32 -1.85 20.43
C GLU A 195 -23.05 -0.57 20.86
N GLU A 196 -22.64 0.58 20.33
CA GLU A 196 -23.22 1.90 20.64
C GLU A 196 -24.66 2.04 20.11
N ILE A 197 -24.91 1.64 18.86
CA ILE A 197 -26.22 1.76 18.19
C ILE A 197 -27.24 0.77 18.78
N ALA A 198 -26.83 -0.47 19.03
CA ALA A 198 -27.71 -1.52 19.53
C ALA A 198 -27.75 -1.58 21.07
N ARG A 199 -26.89 -0.80 21.75
CA ARG A 199 -26.69 -0.81 23.21
C ARG A 199 -26.38 -2.21 23.75
N TRP A 200 -25.55 -2.95 23.02
CA TRP A 200 -25.11 -4.28 23.43
C TRP A 200 -23.68 -4.22 23.97
N SER A 201 -23.35 -5.14 24.88
CA SER A 201 -21.97 -5.28 25.33
C SER A 201 -21.09 -5.87 24.22
N THR A 202 -19.79 -5.58 24.27
CA THR A 202 -18.79 -6.17 23.37
C THR A 202 -18.86 -7.70 23.33
N LYS A 203 -19.18 -8.36 24.47
CA LYS A 203 -19.31 -9.82 24.54
C LYS A 203 -20.49 -10.33 23.70
N VAL A 204 -21.62 -9.63 23.73
CA VAL A 204 -22.81 -9.97 22.94
C VAL A 204 -22.54 -9.76 21.45
N VAL A 205 -22.01 -8.59 21.07
CA VAL A 205 -21.69 -8.29 19.65
C VAL A 205 -20.69 -9.29 19.09
N LYS A 206 -19.61 -9.60 19.83
CA LYS A 206 -18.65 -10.62 19.41
C LYS A 206 -19.31 -11.99 19.25
N ALA A 207 -20.10 -12.44 20.22
CA ALA A 207 -20.77 -13.74 20.12
C ALA A 207 -21.71 -13.82 18.91
N LEU A 208 -22.49 -12.77 18.63
CA LEU A 208 -23.37 -12.70 17.45
C LEU A 208 -22.58 -12.82 16.14
N VAL A 209 -21.44 -12.13 16.04
CA VAL A 209 -20.59 -12.12 14.85
C VAL A 209 -19.82 -13.44 14.71
N ASP A 210 -19.22 -13.94 15.80
CA ASP A 210 -18.43 -15.18 15.81
C ASP A 210 -19.28 -16.40 15.49
N GLN A 211 -20.55 -16.42 15.97
CA GLN A 211 -21.53 -17.47 15.65
C GLN A 211 -22.24 -17.25 14.31
N ARG A 212 -21.89 -16.20 13.56
CA ARG A 212 -22.52 -15.82 12.27
C ARG A 212 -24.04 -15.58 12.36
N LEU A 213 -24.53 -15.20 13.53
CA LEU A 213 -25.93 -14.81 13.78
C LEU A 213 -26.20 -13.37 13.32
N LEU A 214 -25.16 -12.53 13.33
CA LEU A 214 -25.16 -11.22 12.70
C LEU A 214 -24.17 -11.25 11.53
N PRO A 215 -24.63 -11.06 10.27
CA PRO A 215 -23.75 -11.01 9.12
C PRO A 215 -22.65 -9.97 9.30
N TYR A 216 -21.43 -10.34 8.91
CA TYR A 216 -20.28 -9.45 8.95
C TYR A 216 -19.37 -9.70 7.77
N GLN A 217 -18.56 -8.71 7.46
CA GLN A 217 -17.46 -8.83 6.51
C GLN A 217 -16.18 -8.28 7.11
N VAL A 218 -15.04 -8.73 6.58
CA VAL A 218 -13.73 -8.19 6.95
C VAL A 218 -13.31 -7.22 5.87
N VAL A 219 -13.24 -5.94 6.23
CA VAL A 219 -12.77 -4.87 5.35
C VAL A 219 -11.48 -4.27 5.88
N ARG A 220 -10.81 -3.50 5.04
CA ARG A 220 -9.64 -2.72 5.44
C ARG A 220 -10.12 -1.41 6.07
N ASN A 221 -9.69 -1.11 7.30
CA ASN A 221 -10.11 0.13 7.98
C ASN A 221 -9.72 1.36 7.12
N PRO A 222 -10.64 2.31 6.86
CA PRO A 222 -10.35 3.44 5.98
C PRO A 222 -9.19 4.34 6.39
N VAL A 223 -8.92 4.41 7.69
CA VAL A 223 -7.87 5.24 8.29
C VAL A 223 -6.64 4.42 8.64
N LYS A 224 -6.79 3.41 9.51
CA LYS A 224 -5.68 2.59 10.01
C LYS A 224 -5.21 1.51 9.05
N ARG A 225 -6.01 1.24 8.02
CA ARG A 225 -5.73 0.26 6.97
C ARG A 225 -5.47 -1.17 7.46
N SER A 226 -5.83 -1.47 8.71
CA SER A 226 -5.79 -2.81 9.30
C SER A 226 -7.09 -3.56 9.02
N PRO A 227 -7.06 -4.91 8.95
CA PRO A 227 -8.27 -5.71 8.82
C PRO A 227 -9.23 -5.47 10.00
N GLN A 228 -10.49 -5.18 9.68
CA GLN A 228 -11.53 -4.91 10.66
C GLN A 228 -12.81 -5.65 10.28
N ARG A 229 -13.47 -6.24 11.28
CA ARG A 229 -14.83 -6.78 11.15
C ARG A 229 -15.85 -5.66 11.20
N VAL A 230 -16.70 -5.61 10.19
CA VAL A 230 -17.75 -4.60 10.06
C VAL A 230 -19.08 -5.27 9.70
N VAL A 231 -20.17 -4.60 10.04
CA VAL A 231 -21.55 -5.04 9.82
C VAL A 231 -22.24 -4.03 8.91
N ASN A 232 -23.04 -4.50 7.96
CA ASN A 232 -23.85 -3.60 7.15
C ASN A 232 -24.95 -2.97 8.03
N PRO A 233 -25.16 -1.64 7.98
CA PRO A 233 -26.28 -1.00 8.69
C PRO A 233 -27.64 -1.66 8.44
N VAL A 234 -27.88 -2.16 7.22
CA VAL A 234 -29.11 -2.85 6.83
C VAL A 234 -29.27 -4.16 7.60
N ASP A 235 -28.21 -4.99 7.65
CA ASP A 235 -28.24 -6.27 8.38
C ASP A 235 -28.50 -6.07 9.87
N LEU A 236 -27.92 -5.01 10.47
CA LEU A 236 -28.19 -4.66 11.86
C LEU A 236 -29.64 -4.22 12.06
N ALA A 237 -30.19 -3.40 11.16
CA ALA A 237 -31.57 -2.97 11.21
C ALA A 237 -32.53 -4.15 11.10
N ASP A 238 -32.31 -5.04 10.12
CA ASP A 238 -33.12 -6.25 9.91
C ASP A 238 -33.07 -7.17 11.13
N PHE A 239 -31.87 -7.37 11.69
CA PHE A 239 -31.73 -8.14 12.93
C PHE A 239 -32.54 -7.52 14.08
N ARG A 240 -32.48 -6.19 14.25
CA ARG A 240 -33.21 -5.49 15.33
C ARG A 240 -34.71 -5.41 15.12
N ASN A 241 -35.16 -5.45 13.86
CA ASN A 241 -36.58 -5.54 13.50
C ASN A 241 -37.13 -6.93 13.80
N ARG A 242 -36.31 -7.97 13.66
CA ARG A 242 -36.72 -9.35 13.92
C ARG A 242 -36.56 -9.77 15.38
N TYR A 243 -35.50 -9.31 16.04
CA TYR A 243 -35.11 -9.74 17.38
C TYR A 243 -34.95 -8.55 18.33
N VAL A 244 -35.29 -8.76 19.60
CA VAL A 244 -35.04 -7.81 20.68
C VAL A 244 -34.39 -8.52 21.87
N ALA A 245 -33.35 -7.92 22.44
CA ALA A 245 -32.72 -8.44 23.65
C ALA A 245 -33.59 -8.15 24.88
N LEU A 246 -33.63 -9.06 25.85
CA LEU A 246 -34.42 -8.90 27.09
C LEU A 246 -34.16 -7.56 27.80
N PHE A 247 -32.89 -7.16 27.90
CA PHE A 247 -32.52 -5.90 28.54
C PHE A 247 -33.01 -4.68 27.76
N THR A 248 -32.91 -4.70 26.44
CA THR A 248 -33.44 -3.63 25.59
C THR A 248 -34.96 -3.53 25.72
N LEU A 249 -35.66 -4.67 25.71
CA LEU A 249 -37.11 -4.71 25.89
C LEU A 249 -37.54 -4.24 27.29
N ALA A 250 -36.78 -4.62 28.32
CA ALA A 250 -36.99 -4.18 29.70
C ALA A 250 -36.86 -2.65 29.84
N GLU A 251 -35.85 -2.06 29.19
CA GLU A 251 -35.70 -0.61 29.12
C GLU A 251 -36.85 0.06 28.35
N GLU A 252 -37.20 -0.46 27.16
CA GLU A 252 -38.31 0.04 26.33
C GLU A 252 -39.64 0.07 27.10
N LEU A 253 -39.91 -0.95 27.92
CA LEU A 253 -41.13 -1.07 28.72
C LEU A 253 -41.02 -0.46 30.13
N SER A 254 -39.84 0.01 30.52
CA SER A 254 -39.54 0.49 31.89
C SER A 254 -39.90 -0.52 32.99
N ILE A 255 -39.58 -1.80 32.76
CA ILE A 255 -39.81 -2.91 33.70
C ILE A 255 -38.47 -3.54 34.05
N HIS A 256 -38.27 -3.93 35.31
CA HIS A 256 -37.04 -4.63 35.69
C HIS A 256 -36.94 -5.97 34.95
N PHE A 257 -35.75 -6.28 34.39
CA PHE A 257 -35.57 -7.39 33.44
C PHE A 257 -35.99 -8.76 33.98
N GLN A 258 -35.86 -9.00 35.29
CA GLN A 258 -36.29 -10.26 35.92
C GLN A 258 -37.81 -10.38 35.97
N ASP A 259 -38.52 -9.29 36.25
CA ASP A 259 -39.98 -9.27 36.29
C ASP A 259 -40.55 -9.42 34.88
N LEU A 260 -39.95 -8.73 33.90
CA LEU A 260 -40.33 -8.88 32.50
C LEU A 260 -40.13 -10.33 32.02
N LYS A 261 -39.01 -10.95 32.38
CA LYS A 261 -38.75 -12.36 32.03
C LYS A 261 -39.82 -13.29 32.60
N ARG A 262 -40.18 -13.13 33.88
CA ARG A 262 -41.25 -13.92 34.52
C ARG A 262 -42.59 -13.73 33.79
N GLN A 263 -42.96 -12.48 33.48
CA GLN A 263 -44.20 -12.20 32.74
C GLN A 263 -44.21 -12.82 31.34
N LEU A 264 -43.08 -12.79 30.62
CA LEU A 264 -42.95 -13.44 29.31
C LEU A 264 -43.09 -14.96 29.42
N ASP A 265 -42.47 -15.57 30.43
CA ASP A 265 -42.56 -17.01 30.68
C ASP A 265 -44.00 -17.44 31.05
N ASP A 266 -44.70 -16.67 31.90
CA ASP A 266 -46.09 -16.88 32.30
C ASP A 266 -47.06 -16.73 31.11
N TYR A 267 -46.77 -15.82 30.18
CA TYR A 267 -47.52 -15.63 28.94
C TYR A 267 -47.14 -16.65 27.84
N GLY A 268 -46.18 -17.54 28.10
CA GLY A 268 -45.73 -18.57 27.17
C GLY A 268 -44.82 -18.09 26.04
N VAL A 269 -44.29 -16.86 26.11
CA VAL A 269 -43.32 -16.34 25.13
C VAL A 269 -41.95 -16.94 25.40
N ARG A 270 -41.44 -17.72 24.45
CA ARG A 270 -40.13 -18.36 24.57
C ARG A 270 -39.02 -17.51 23.94
N PRO A 271 -37.79 -17.53 24.48
CA PRO A 271 -36.63 -16.97 23.81
C PRO A 271 -36.44 -17.54 22.40
N ALA A 272 -35.87 -16.74 21.52
CA ALA A 272 -35.51 -17.17 20.17
C ALA A 272 -34.44 -18.28 20.24
N VAL A 273 -34.62 -19.32 19.44
CA VAL A 273 -33.68 -20.44 19.30
C VAL A 273 -32.42 -20.01 18.54
N GLY A 274 -31.27 -20.63 18.83
CA GLY A 274 -30.00 -20.37 18.15
C GLY A 274 -29.14 -19.28 18.80
N PHE A 275 -29.57 -18.71 19.93
CA PHE A 275 -28.83 -17.71 20.69
C PHE A 275 -28.22 -18.25 22.00
N GLU A 276 -28.16 -19.57 22.18
CA GLU A 276 -27.72 -20.23 23.41
C GLU A 276 -26.25 -19.92 23.74
N ALA A 277 -25.43 -19.66 22.73
CA ALA A 277 -24.02 -19.28 22.88
C ALA A 277 -23.80 -17.77 23.07
N VAL A 278 -24.86 -16.96 23.03
CA VAL A 278 -24.78 -15.51 23.18
C VAL A 278 -25.09 -15.13 24.63
N PRO A 279 -24.27 -14.28 25.29
CA PRO A 279 -24.49 -13.89 26.69
C PRO A 279 -25.61 -12.83 26.83
N ALA A 280 -26.71 -13.02 26.11
CA ALA A 280 -27.93 -12.24 26.16
C ALA A 280 -29.11 -13.09 25.67
N THR A 281 -30.28 -12.90 26.27
CA THR A 281 -31.52 -13.56 25.84
C THR A 281 -32.21 -12.70 24.79
N PHE A 282 -32.44 -13.26 23.60
CA PHE A 282 -33.18 -12.62 22.51
C PHE A 282 -34.58 -13.21 22.37
N TYR A 283 -35.53 -12.38 21.97
CA TYR A 283 -36.90 -12.76 21.65
C TYR A 283 -37.23 -12.32 20.22
N LEU A 284 -38.10 -13.08 19.53
CA LEU A 284 -38.66 -12.64 18.26
C LEU A 284 -39.67 -11.52 18.52
N ARG A 285 -39.56 -10.39 17.82
CA ARG A 285 -40.51 -9.28 17.99
C ARG A 285 -41.94 -9.70 17.66
N ASP A 286 -42.12 -10.53 16.63
CA ASP A 286 -43.44 -11.07 16.27
C ASP A 286 -44.08 -11.88 17.40
N SER A 287 -43.28 -12.59 18.21
CA SER A 287 -43.79 -13.36 19.36
C SER A 287 -44.27 -12.47 20.52
N LEU A 288 -43.89 -11.20 20.51
CA LEU A 288 -44.26 -10.20 21.52
C LEU A 288 -45.50 -9.39 21.12
N ALA A 289 -46.00 -9.52 19.89
CA ALA A 289 -47.07 -8.66 19.37
C ALA A 289 -48.37 -8.71 20.19
N ALA A 290 -48.68 -9.86 20.79
CA ALA A 290 -49.84 -10.05 21.65
C ALA A 290 -49.56 -9.83 23.15
N PHE A 291 -48.28 -9.70 23.54
CA PHE A 291 -47.88 -9.55 24.93
C PHE A 291 -48.17 -8.12 25.41
N THR A 292 -48.98 -8.01 26.47
CA THR A 292 -49.20 -6.76 27.18
C THR A 292 -48.60 -6.88 28.58
N PRO A 293 -47.59 -6.07 28.95
CA PRO A 293 -46.97 -6.19 30.25
C PRO A 293 -47.93 -5.77 31.37
N ALA A 294 -47.95 -6.54 32.45
CA ALA A 294 -48.58 -6.11 33.69
C ALA A 294 -47.69 -5.05 34.32
N ARG A 295 -48.16 -3.79 34.40
CA ARG A 295 -47.46 -2.74 35.14
C ARG A 295 -47.45 -3.09 36.62
N ALA A 296 -46.27 -3.16 37.21
CA ALA A 296 -46.08 -3.21 38.66
C ALA A 296 -46.39 -1.87 39.30
#